data_AF-A0A8T3R3G6-F1
#
_entry.id   AF-A0A8T3R3G6-F1
#
_cell.length_a   1.000
_cell.length_b   1.000
_cell.length_c   1.000
_cell.angle_alpha   90.00
_cell.angle_beta   90.00
_cell.angle_gamma   90.00
#
_symmetry.space_group_name_H-M   'P 1'
#
loop_
_entity.id
_entity.type
_entity.pdbx_description
1 polymer ?
#
loop_
_entity_poly.entity_id
_entity_poly.type
_entity_poly.pdbx_seq_one_letter_code
_entity_poly.pdbx_strand_id
1 'polypeptide(L)'
;VPVGPTEPHHVRDTAASRIWAAYEAVRAYEPVLRWADVETLHDLRIAGKWLRYTLEFVREALGPEAAPLIARITALQDHLGLMNDADVSASMARTFLVEHAGDLSTLESAAIGRYLVSREREVVRLRRSIGTRWRGIAGVTFRRTLGRVVAGL
;
A
#
# COMPACT_ATOMS: atom_id res chain seq x y z
N VAL A 1 -12.32 21.81 11.86
CA VAL A 1 -13.47 22.07 12.76
C VAL A 1 -12.90 22.41 14.12
N PRO A 2 -13.38 23.45 14.82
CA PRO A 2 -12.95 23.74 16.19
C PRO A 2 -13.25 22.53 17.07
N VAL A 3 -12.28 22.11 17.87
CA VAL A 3 -12.42 20.92 18.73
C VAL A 3 -13.20 21.33 19.98
N GLY A 4 -14.20 20.53 20.36
CA GLY A 4 -14.99 20.82 21.55
C GLY A 4 -14.15 20.80 22.84
N PRO A 5 -14.51 21.54 23.90
CA PRO A 5 -13.72 21.62 25.13
C PRO A 5 -13.56 20.28 25.87
N THR A 6 -14.39 19.29 25.56
CA THR A 6 -14.36 17.94 26.13
C THR A 6 -13.90 16.87 25.14
N GLU A 7 -13.48 17.27 23.93
CA GLU A 7 -13.01 16.34 22.90
C GLU A 7 -11.49 16.11 23.03
N PRO A 8 -11.04 14.84 22.94
CA PRO A 8 -9.61 14.52 22.93
C PRO A 8 -8.91 15.15 21.72
N HIS A 9 -8.04 16.12 21.96
CA HIS A 9 -7.37 16.89 20.90
C HIS A 9 -5.84 16.92 21.03
N HIS A 10 -5.30 16.60 22.20
CA HIS A 10 -3.85 16.50 22.34
C HIS A 10 -3.32 15.27 21.63
N VAL A 11 -2.27 15.46 20.83
CA VAL A 11 -1.61 14.39 20.07
C VAL A 11 -1.16 13.25 21.00
N ARG A 12 -0.54 13.54 22.15
CA ARG A 12 -0.09 12.52 23.10
C ARG A 12 -1.22 11.60 23.59
N ASP A 13 -2.43 12.14 23.78
CA ASP A 13 -3.56 11.40 24.33
C ASP A 13 -4.26 10.55 23.26
N THR A 14 -4.03 10.85 21.98
CA THR A 14 -4.79 10.31 20.85
C THR A 14 -3.92 9.68 19.76
N ALA A 15 -2.59 9.74 19.88
CA ALA A 15 -1.67 9.13 18.93
C ALA A 15 -1.80 7.61 18.92
N ALA A 16 -1.87 6.99 20.11
CA ALA A 16 -2.02 5.55 20.25
C ALA A 16 -3.29 5.03 19.54
N SER A 17 -4.44 5.65 19.77
CA SER A 17 -5.71 5.25 19.14
C SER A 17 -5.70 5.48 17.63
N ARG A 18 -5.08 6.56 17.14
CA ARG A 18 -4.93 6.81 15.69
C ARG A 18 -4.01 5.80 15.01
N ILE A 19 -2.92 5.38 15.67
CA ILE A 19 -2.05 4.32 15.14
C ILE A 19 -2.82 3.01 15.02
N TRP A 20 -3.58 2.63 16.06
CA TRP A 20 -4.39 1.41 16.02
C TRP A 20 -5.46 1.47 14.94
N ALA A 21 -6.19 2.58 14.83
CA ALA A 21 -7.20 2.77 13.79
C ALA A 21 -6.59 2.68 12.37
N ALA A 22 -5.42 3.27 12.14
CA ALA A 22 -4.72 3.15 10.87
C ALA A 22 -4.26 1.71 10.59
N TYR A 23 -3.82 0.98 11.63
CA TYR A 23 -3.45 -0.43 11.49
C TYR A 23 -4.67 -1.31 11.21
N GLU A 24 -5.81 -1.04 11.83
CA GLU A 24 -7.08 -1.72 11.57
C GLU A 24 -7.55 -1.52 10.13
N ALA A 25 -7.45 -0.29 9.61
CA ALA A 25 -7.76 0.01 8.21
C ALA A 25 -6.91 -0.81 7.24
N VAL A 26 -5.62 -1.02 7.54
CA VAL A 26 -4.75 -1.93 6.77
C VAL A 26 -5.22 -3.38 6.95
N ARG A 27 -5.49 -3.82 8.18
CA ARG A 27 -5.89 -5.20 8.50
C ARG A 27 -7.23 -5.61 7.90
N ALA A 28 -8.12 -4.65 7.62
CA ALA A 28 -9.42 -4.89 6.99
C ALA A 28 -9.30 -5.60 5.63
N TYR A 29 -8.14 -5.51 4.97
CA TYR A 29 -7.89 -6.18 3.69
C TYR A 29 -7.50 -7.66 3.81
N GLU A 30 -7.17 -8.17 5.01
CA GLU A 30 -6.81 -9.59 5.21
C GLU A 30 -7.79 -10.56 4.55
N PRO A 31 -9.12 -10.43 4.73
CA PRO A 31 -10.06 -11.41 4.21
C PRO A 31 -10.13 -11.42 2.69
N VAL A 32 -9.88 -10.28 2.04
CA VAL A 32 -10.07 -10.10 0.60
C VAL A 32 -8.76 -10.17 -0.20
N LEU A 33 -7.60 -10.10 0.47
CA LEU A 33 -6.28 -9.96 -0.16
C LEU A 33 -6.02 -10.99 -1.27
N ARG A 34 -6.53 -12.22 -1.12
CA ARG A 34 -6.31 -13.31 -2.06
C ARG A 34 -7.00 -13.09 -3.42
N TRP A 35 -8.10 -12.34 -3.47
CA TRP A 35 -8.93 -12.14 -4.67
C TRP A 35 -9.22 -10.67 -4.98
N ALA A 36 -8.67 -9.73 -4.21
CA ALA A 36 -8.76 -8.31 -4.47
C ALA A 36 -8.24 -7.94 -5.87
N ASP A 37 -9.01 -7.12 -6.59
CA ASP A 37 -8.59 -6.50 -7.84
C ASP A 37 -7.46 -5.46 -7.61
N VAL A 38 -6.91 -4.90 -8.68
CA VAL A 38 -5.78 -3.96 -8.56
C VAL A 38 -6.21 -2.66 -7.89
N GLU A 39 -7.43 -2.21 -8.15
CA GLU A 39 -8.02 -1.01 -7.53
C GLU A 39 -8.17 -1.16 -6.02
N THR A 40 -8.74 -2.28 -5.54
CA THR A 40 -8.81 -2.59 -4.10
C THR A 40 -7.41 -2.66 -3.47
N LEU A 41 -6.42 -3.20 -4.19
CA LEU A 41 -5.03 -3.23 -3.71
C LEU A 41 -4.35 -1.85 -3.74
N HIS A 42 -4.80 -0.94 -4.62
CA HIS A 42 -4.42 0.47 -4.59
C HIS A 42 -4.96 1.16 -3.33
N ASP A 43 -6.21 0.88 -2.93
CA ASP A 43 -6.77 1.41 -1.69
C ASP A 43 -6.03 0.89 -0.45
N LEU A 44 -5.61 -0.39 -0.46
CA LEU A 44 -4.71 -0.91 0.56
C LEU A 44 -3.40 -0.13 0.63
N ARG A 45 -2.84 0.29 -0.51
CA ARG A 45 -1.63 1.11 -0.53
C ARG A 45 -1.87 2.48 0.12
N ILE A 46 -3.04 3.07 -0.08
CA ILE A 46 -3.45 4.33 0.58
C ILE A 46 -3.58 4.11 2.09
N ALA A 47 -4.26 3.05 2.53
CA ALA A 47 -4.34 2.71 3.96
C ALA A 47 -2.94 2.51 4.58
N GLY A 48 -2.03 1.85 3.86
CA GLY A 48 -0.63 1.72 4.25
C GLY A 48 0.10 3.06 4.37
N LYS A 49 -0.23 4.06 3.53
CA LYS A 49 0.34 5.43 3.63
C LYS A 49 -0.10 6.09 4.91
N TRP A 50 -1.40 6.01 5.23
CA TRP A 50 -1.92 6.56 6.47
C TRP A 50 -1.26 5.94 7.70
N LEU A 51 -1.08 4.62 7.72
CA LEU A 51 -0.36 3.96 8.81
C LEU A 51 1.10 4.41 8.90
N ARG A 52 1.82 4.45 7.76
CA ARG A 52 3.21 4.91 7.73
C ARG A 52 3.34 6.35 8.20
N TYR A 53 2.56 7.27 7.66
CA TYR A 53 2.61 8.69 8.02
C TYR A 53 2.28 8.92 9.49
N THR A 54 1.33 8.17 10.04
CA THR A 54 0.99 8.24 11.47
C THR A 54 2.19 7.82 12.33
N LEU A 55 2.87 6.72 11.98
CA LEU A 55 4.07 6.26 12.69
C LEU A 55 5.27 7.20 12.51
N GLU A 56 5.46 7.76 11.31
CA GLU A 56 6.52 8.72 11.01
C GLU A 56 6.33 10.02 11.80
N PHE A 57 5.09 10.50 11.92
CA PHE A 57 4.75 11.73 12.62
C PHE A 57 5.11 11.69 14.10
N VAL A 58 4.87 10.56 14.79
CA VAL A 58 5.22 10.39 16.21
C VAL A 58 6.47 9.53 16.44
N ARG A 59 7.31 9.36 15.41
CA ARG A 59 8.46 8.43 15.46
C ARG A 59 9.39 8.68 16.63
N GLU A 60 9.63 9.94 16.97
CA GLU A 60 10.52 10.31 18.08
C GLU A 60 10.00 9.84 19.43
N ALA A 61 8.68 9.93 19.66
CA ALA A 61 8.03 9.44 20.87
C ALA A 61 7.95 7.90 20.92
N LEU A 62 7.81 7.25 19.77
CA LEU A 62 7.78 5.78 19.66
C LEU A 62 9.15 5.11 19.88
N GLY A 63 10.24 5.86 19.78
CA GLY A 63 11.60 5.35 19.93
C GLY A 63 12.10 4.49 18.74
N PRO A 64 13.28 3.86 18.90
CA PRO A 64 14.00 3.23 17.78
C PRO A 64 13.28 2.01 17.18
N GLU A 65 12.40 1.37 17.94
CA GLU A 65 11.61 0.22 17.46
C GLU A 65 10.54 0.59 16.41
N ALA A 66 10.26 1.89 16.21
CA ALA A 66 9.37 2.36 15.14
C ALA A 66 9.96 2.14 13.73
N ALA A 67 11.28 2.25 13.58
CA ALA A 67 11.93 2.20 12.27
C ALA A 67 11.74 0.83 11.55
N PRO A 68 11.91 -0.34 12.22
CA PRO A 68 11.60 -1.64 11.62
C PRO A 68 10.12 -1.82 11.24
N LEU A 69 9.18 -1.21 11.96
CA LEU A 69 7.75 -1.25 11.62
C LEU A 69 7.49 -0.47 10.34
N ILE A 70 7.98 0.77 10.28
CA ILE A 70 7.87 1.64 9.11
C ILE A 70 8.48 0.96 7.87
N ALA A 71 9.68 0.38 8.00
CA ALA A 71 10.34 -0.33 6.90
C ALA A 71 9.49 -1.49 6.33
N ARG A 72 8.77 -2.24 7.18
CA ARG A 72 7.88 -3.32 6.72
C ARG A 72 6.65 -2.79 5.99
N ILE A 73 6.10 -1.67 6.44
CA ILE A 73 4.97 -1.00 5.77
C ILE A 73 5.43 -0.49 4.41
N THR A 74 6.58 0.21 4.35
CA THR A 74 7.18 0.69 3.09
C THR A 74 7.38 -0.46 2.11
N ALA A 75 7.93 -1.59 2.54
CA ALA A 75 8.12 -2.75 1.66
C ALA A 75 6.81 -3.33 1.08
N LEU A 76 5.69 -3.25 1.81
CA LEU A 76 4.37 -3.58 1.26
C LEU A 76 3.91 -2.52 0.25
N GLN A 77 4.08 -1.24 0.59
CA GLN A 77 3.67 -0.13 -0.27
C GLN A 77 4.43 -0.09 -1.60
N ASP A 78 5.72 -0.40 -1.59
CA ASP A 78 6.55 -0.49 -2.79
C ASP A 78 6.04 -1.60 -3.70
N HIS A 79 5.72 -2.76 -3.12
CA HIS A 79 5.17 -3.90 -3.86
C HIS A 79 3.81 -3.60 -4.49
N LEU A 80 2.93 -2.93 -3.73
CA LEU A 80 1.64 -2.46 -4.25
C LEU A 80 1.81 -1.37 -5.30
N GLY A 81 2.80 -0.49 -5.14
CA GLY A 81 3.15 0.56 -6.09
C GLY A 81 3.55 -0.03 -7.44
N LEU A 82 4.49 -0.98 -7.44
CA LEU A 82 4.91 -1.68 -8.65
C LEU A 82 3.73 -2.36 -9.37
N MET A 83 2.78 -2.92 -8.62
CA MET A 83 1.60 -3.58 -9.19
C MET A 83 0.68 -2.57 -9.87
N ASN A 84 0.41 -1.46 -9.19
CA ASN A 84 -0.36 -0.35 -9.73
C ASN A 84 0.30 0.24 -10.99
N ASP A 85 1.61 0.47 -10.95
CA ASP A 85 2.34 1.05 -12.07
C ASP A 85 2.33 0.13 -13.30
N ALA A 86 2.42 -1.19 -13.09
CA ALA A 86 2.30 -2.17 -14.15
C ALA A 86 0.88 -2.20 -14.75
N ASP A 87 -0.16 -2.11 -13.92
CA ASP A 87 -1.56 -2.10 -14.36
C ASP A 87 -1.91 -0.83 -15.14
N VAL A 88 -1.55 0.34 -14.61
CA VAL A 88 -1.69 1.63 -15.30
C VAL A 88 -0.94 1.61 -16.64
N SER A 89 0.30 1.11 -16.65
CA SER A 89 1.08 0.98 -17.89
C SER A 89 0.45 0.05 -18.92
N ALA A 90 -0.14 -1.07 -18.49
CA ALA A 90 -0.87 -1.97 -19.38
C ALA A 90 -2.12 -1.29 -19.95
N SER A 91 -2.88 -0.59 -19.09
CA SER A 91 -4.07 0.16 -19.51
C SER A 91 -3.71 1.23 -20.55
N MET A 92 -2.67 2.04 -20.29
CA MET A 92 -2.19 3.06 -21.21
C MET A 92 -1.74 2.47 -22.55
N ALA A 93 -0.97 1.37 -22.55
CA ALA A 93 -0.52 0.72 -23.77
C ALA A 93 -1.70 0.16 -24.60
N ARG A 94 -2.71 -0.41 -23.93
CA ARG A 94 -3.92 -0.91 -24.58
C ARG A 94 -4.72 0.23 -25.21
N THR A 95 -4.97 1.30 -24.45
CA THR A 95 -5.68 2.48 -24.95
C THR A 95 -4.95 3.09 -26.14
N PHE A 96 -3.63 3.25 -26.05
CA PHE A 96 -2.83 3.80 -27.14
C PHE A 96 -2.95 2.99 -28.44
N LEU A 97 -2.89 1.65 -28.35
CA LEU A 97 -3.07 0.76 -29.51
C LEU A 97 -4.46 0.90 -30.16
N VAL A 98 -5.50 1.13 -29.35
CA VAL A 98 -6.87 1.30 -29.85
C VAL A 98 -7.05 2.67 -30.49
N GLU A 99 -6.58 3.73 -29.84
CA GLU A 99 -6.73 5.11 -30.32
C GLU A 99 -5.97 5.38 -31.61
N HIS A 100 -4.85 4.70 -31.84
CA HIS A 100 -3.98 4.87 -33.03
C HIS A 100 -4.10 3.69 -34.01
N ALA A 101 -5.21 2.95 -33.95
CA ALA A 101 -5.44 1.82 -34.83
C ALA A 101 -5.50 2.29 -36.30
N GLY A 102 -4.59 1.79 -37.13
CA GLY A 102 -4.47 2.18 -38.54
C GLY A 102 -3.38 3.23 -38.82
N ASP A 103 -2.95 3.99 -37.80
CA ASP A 103 -1.87 4.97 -37.93
C ASP A 103 -0.50 4.37 -37.59
N LEU A 104 -0.48 3.31 -36.78
CA LEU A 104 0.74 2.61 -36.39
C LEU A 104 1.18 1.62 -37.46
N SER A 105 2.50 1.58 -37.72
CA SER A 105 3.09 0.49 -38.49
C SER A 105 2.92 -0.86 -37.76
N THR A 106 3.05 -1.95 -38.52
CA THR A 106 3.06 -3.31 -37.96
C THR A 106 4.15 -3.49 -36.90
N LEU A 107 5.31 -2.86 -37.08
CA LEU A 107 6.43 -2.97 -36.14
C LEU A 107 6.12 -2.24 -34.82
N GLU A 108 5.57 -1.02 -34.89
CA GLU A 108 5.18 -0.25 -33.71
C GLU A 108 4.07 -0.95 -32.93
N SER A 109 3.02 -1.40 -33.62
CA SER A 109 1.92 -2.17 -33.03
C SER A 109 2.45 -3.42 -32.32
N ALA A 110 3.37 -4.16 -32.96
CA ALA A 110 3.97 -5.35 -32.35
C ALA A 110 4.86 -5.01 -31.14
N ALA A 111 5.60 -3.89 -31.17
CA ALA A 111 6.44 -3.46 -30.06
C ALA A 111 5.60 -3.06 -28.83
N ILE A 112 4.56 -2.26 -29.04
CA ILE A 112 3.65 -1.85 -27.96
C ILE A 112 2.86 -3.06 -27.44
N GLY A 113 2.44 -3.97 -28.32
CA GLY A 113 1.80 -5.23 -27.93
C GLY A 113 2.69 -6.10 -27.03
N ARG A 114 4.00 -6.21 -27.34
CA ARG A 114 4.95 -6.91 -26.46
C ARG A 114 5.11 -6.23 -25.11
N TYR A 115 5.13 -4.89 -25.08
CA TYR A 115 5.17 -4.12 -23.85
C TYR A 115 3.93 -4.36 -22.99
N LEU A 116 2.73 -4.28 -23.58
CA LEU A 116 1.46 -4.58 -22.93
C LEU A 116 1.48 -5.96 -22.27
N VAL A 117 1.83 -7.00 -23.02
CA VAL A 117 1.92 -8.38 -22.50
C VAL A 117 2.94 -8.48 -21.37
N SER A 118 4.07 -7.77 -21.46
CA SER A 118 5.07 -7.72 -20.38
C SER A 118 4.50 -7.09 -19.10
N ARG A 119 3.73 -6.00 -19.20
CA ARG A 119 3.05 -5.36 -18.06
C ARG A 119 1.95 -6.23 -17.46
N GLU A 120 1.12 -6.89 -18.27
CA GLU A 120 0.10 -7.81 -17.77
C GLU A 120 0.71 -9.00 -16.99
N ARG A 121 1.84 -9.54 -17.48
CA ARG A 121 2.60 -10.57 -16.77
C ARG A 121 3.20 -10.07 -15.46
N GLU A 122 3.66 -8.83 -15.42
CA GLU A 122 4.16 -8.16 -14.22
C GLU A 122 3.09 -8.10 -13.12
N VAL A 123 1.88 -7.63 -13.47
CA VAL A 123 0.73 -7.57 -12.55
C VAL A 123 0.44 -8.95 -11.93
N VAL A 124 0.36 -9.99 -12.77
CA VAL A 124 0.12 -11.37 -12.31
C VAL A 124 1.23 -11.86 -11.38
N ARG A 125 2.50 -11.56 -11.70
CA ARG A 125 3.64 -11.96 -10.86
C ARG A 125 3.61 -11.26 -9.50
N LEU A 126 3.34 -9.96 -9.48
CA LEU A 126 3.25 -9.18 -8.25
C LEU A 126 2.06 -9.62 -7.39
N ARG A 127 0.90 -9.91 -8.00
CA ARG A 127 -0.27 -10.45 -7.28
C ARG A 127 0.05 -11.79 -6.60
N ARG A 128 0.81 -12.69 -7.25
CA ARG A 128 1.20 -13.98 -6.64
C ARG A 128 2.14 -13.84 -5.44
N SER A 129 2.94 -12.78 -5.39
CA SER A 129 3.98 -12.57 -4.37
C SER A 129 3.58 -11.62 -3.24
N ILE A 130 2.41 -10.98 -3.33
CA ILE A 130 1.90 -10.05 -2.30
C ILE A 130 1.85 -10.67 -0.90
N GLY A 131 1.51 -11.96 -0.80
CA GLY A 131 1.38 -12.66 0.48
C GLY A 131 2.65 -12.64 1.33
N THR A 132 3.84 -12.62 0.71
CA THR A 132 5.11 -12.53 1.44
C THR A 132 5.31 -11.17 2.10
N ARG A 133 4.97 -10.09 1.39
CA ARG A 133 5.03 -8.72 1.95
C ARG A 133 3.96 -8.54 3.02
N TRP A 134 2.76 -9.06 2.77
CA TRP A 134 1.64 -9.03 3.69
C TRP A 134 1.95 -9.70 5.03
N ARG A 135 2.54 -10.91 5.03
CA ARG A 135 2.93 -11.61 6.27
C ARG A 135 3.85 -10.77 7.16
N GLY A 136 4.65 -9.87 6.58
CA GLY A 136 5.52 -8.95 7.31
C GLY A 136 4.78 -7.97 8.23
N ILE A 137 3.55 -7.60 7.88
CA ILE A 137 2.71 -6.67 8.64
C ILE A 137 1.51 -7.34 9.34
N ALA A 138 1.05 -8.47 8.81
CA ALA A 138 -0.04 -9.28 9.33
C ALA A 138 0.40 -10.26 10.42
N GLY A 139 1.71 -10.45 10.60
CA GLY A 139 2.28 -11.39 11.56
C GLY A 139 2.14 -10.94 13.02
N VAL A 140 2.14 -11.91 13.94
CA VAL A 140 2.12 -11.66 15.39
C VAL A 140 3.31 -10.82 15.85
N THR A 141 4.48 -10.98 15.23
CA THR A 141 5.68 -10.20 15.54
C THR A 141 5.45 -8.71 15.28
N PHE A 142 4.82 -8.34 14.17
CA PHE A 142 4.49 -6.95 13.87
C PHE A 142 3.52 -6.39 14.92
N ARG A 143 2.43 -7.12 15.22
CA ARG A 143 1.46 -6.71 16.25
C ARG A 143 2.06 -6.51 17.63
N ARG A 144 2.92 -7.44 18.07
CA ARG A 144 3.59 -7.36 19.38
C ARG A 144 4.54 -6.18 19.45
N THR A 145 5.33 -5.94 18.40
CA THR A 145 6.20 -4.76 18.34
C THR A 145 5.39 -3.48 18.30
N LEU A 146 4.34 -3.41 17.46
CA LEU A 146 3.43 -2.25 17.41
C LEU A 146 2.81 -1.97 18.80
N GLY A 147 2.31 -3.01 19.48
CA GLY A 147 1.74 -2.87 20.81
C GLY A 147 2.75 -2.39 21.86
N ARG A 148 4.00 -2.87 21.82
CA ARG A 148 5.05 -2.40 22.73
C ARG A 148 5.42 -0.93 22.49
N VAL A 149 5.60 -0.51 21.23
CA VAL A 149 5.94 0.89 20.94
C VAL A 149 4.78 1.83 21.24
N VAL A 150 3.54 1.42 20.96
CA VAL A 150 2.36 2.24 21.25
C VAL A 150 2.11 2.36 22.76
N ALA A 151 2.40 1.32 23.55
CA ALA A 151 2.29 1.38 25.01
C ALA A 151 3.33 2.31 25.67
N GLY A 152 4.35 2.76 24.93
CA GLY A 152 5.35 3.72 25.41
C GLY A 152 5.02 5.19 25.09
N LEU A 153 3.93 5.47 24.37
CA LEU A 153 3.41 6.82 24.15
C LEU A 153 2.68 7.34 25.39
#